data_AF-A0A7X6HSQ5-F1
#
_entry.id   AF-A0A7X6HSQ5-F1
#
_cell.length_a   1.000
_cell.length_b   1.000
_cell.length_c   1.000
_cell.angle_alpha   90.00
_cell.angle_beta   90.00
_cell.angle_gamma   90.00
#
_symmetry.space_group_name_H-M   'P 1'
#
loop_
_entity.id
_entity.type
_entity.pdbx_description
1 polymer ?
#
loop_
_entity_poly.entity_id
_entity_poly.type
_entity_poly.pdbx_seq_one_letter_code
_entity_poly.pdbx_strand_id
1 'polypeptide(L)'
;MATIWELDFYSRPIVDEQGKKKWEVLICETPLNVSEPAESLFRYSQYCPSSTVNSLWLAGAIKDAIAIAPKPPQKFAFSAA
;
A
#
# COMPACT_ATOMS: atom_id res chain seq x y z
N MET A 1 17.87 10.93 -6.26
CA MET A 1 16.82 10.30 -7.10
C MET A 1 15.55 10.25 -6.26
N ALA A 2 14.41 10.64 -6.82
CA ALA A 2 13.17 10.78 -6.06
C ALA A 2 12.47 9.43 -5.88
N THR A 3 12.27 8.99 -4.65
CA THR A 3 11.50 7.78 -4.35
C THR A 3 10.01 8.05 -4.55
N ILE A 4 9.39 7.34 -5.49
CA ILE A 4 7.95 7.44 -5.78
C ILE A 4 7.30 6.17 -5.25
N TRP A 5 6.25 6.33 -4.44
CA TRP A 5 5.44 5.22 -3.98
C TRP A 5 4.09 5.25 -4.68
N GLU A 6 3.70 4.12 -5.22
CA GLU A 6 2.35 3.84 -5.68
C GLU A 6 1.56 3.20 -4.56
N LEU A 7 0.43 3.83 -4.24
CA LEU A 7 -0.53 3.33 -3.28
C LEU A 7 -1.79 2.90 -4.01
N ASP A 8 -2.08 1.62 -3.90
CA ASP A 8 -3.31 0.98 -4.36
C ASP A 8 -4.15 0.63 -3.14
N PHE A 9 -5.40 1.05 -3.18
CA PHE A 9 -6.35 0.77 -2.11
C PHE A 9 -7.65 0.25 -2.70
N TYR A 10 -7.91 -1.04 -2.48
CA TYR A 10 -8.98 -1.74 -3.18
C TYR A 10 -9.64 -2.80 -2.30
N SER A 11 -10.93 -3.05 -2.57
CA SER A 11 -11.66 -4.14 -1.93
C SER A 11 -11.39 -5.44 -2.66
N ARG A 12 -10.92 -6.45 -1.94
CA ARG A 12 -10.75 -7.79 -2.48
C ARG A 12 -12.13 -8.49 -2.52
N PRO A 13 -12.42 -9.32 -3.54
CA PRO A 13 -13.64 -10.13 -3.60
C PRO A 13 -13.59 -11.34 -2.65
N ILE A 14 -12.87 -11.21 -1.52
CA ILE A 14 -12.84 -12.19 -0.44
C ILE A 14 -13.62 -11.62 0.74
N VAL A 15 -14.43 -12.47 1.36
CA VAL A 15 -15.19 -12.14 2.56
C VAL A 15 -14.51 -12.76 3.77
N ASP A 16 -14.48 -12.01 4.87
CA ASP A 16 -14.09 -12.57 6.17
C ASP A 16 -15.19 -13.50 6.71
N GLU A 17 -14.94 -14.19 7.83
CA GLU A 17 -15.90 -15.14 8.45
C GLU A 17 -17.28 -14.50 8.74
N GLN A 18 -17.34 -13.18 8.82
CA GLN A 18 -18.57 -12.39 8.99
C GLN A 18 -19.28 -11.98 7.67
N GLY A 19 -18.83 -12.46 6.51
CA GLY A 19 -19.44 -12.13 5.21
C GLY A 19 -19.13 -10.71 4.71
N LYS A 20 -18.21 -9.99 5.36
CA LYS A 20 -17.81 -8.62 4.99
C LYS A 20 -16.61 -8.64 4.05
N LYS A 21 -16.63 -7.76 3.04
CA LYS A 21 -15.50 -7.57 2.10
C LYS A 21 -14.20 -7.26 2.86
N LYS A 22 -13.08 -7.86 2.46
CA LYS A 22 -11.76 -7.43 2.95
C LYS A 22 -11.21 -6.33 2.08
N TRP A 23 -10.60 -5.35 2.70
CA TRP A 23 -9.83 -4.32 2.02
C TRP A 23 -8.36 -4.66 2.12
N GLU A 24 -7.62 -4.32 1.08
CA GLU A 24 -6.18 -4.44 1.06
C GLU A 24 -5.62 -3.07 0.66
N VAL A 25 -4.63 -2.61 1.42
CA VAL A 25 -3.76 -1.53 0.98
C VAL A 25 -2.47 -2.17 0.49
N LEU A 26 -2.03 -1.77 -0.69
CA LEU A 26 -0.77 -2.15 -1.28
C LEU A 26 0.01 -0.87 -1.56
N ILE A 27 1.26 -0.83 -1.08
CA ILE A 27 2.17 0.28 -1.29
C ILE A 27 3.43 -0.32 -1.92
N CYS A 28 3.80 0.17 -3.09
CA CYS A 28 4.96 -0.29 -3.84
C CYS A 28 5.83 0.91 -4.21
N GLU A 29 7.15 0.77 -4.11
CA GLU A 29 8.07 1.74 -4.70
C GLU A 29 8.16 1.53 -6.21
N THR A 30 7.96 2.61 -6.98
CA THR A 30 8.01 2.58 -8.43
C THR A 30 9.47 2.53 -8.90
N PRO A 31 9.86 1.55 -9.74
CA PRO A 31 11.20 1.51 -10.32
C PRO A 31 11.40 2.73 -11.23
N LEU A 32 12.46 3.49 -10.98
CA LEU A 32 12.87 4.58 -11.87
C LEU A 32 13.66 4.09 -13.10
N ASN A 33 14.17 2.86 -13.04
CA ASN A 33 14.96 2.24 -14.11
C ASN A 33 14.39 0.86 -14.44
N VAL A 34 14.35 0.52 -15.73
CA VAL A 34 13.86 -0.78 -16.22
C VAL A 34 14.75 -1.96 -15.76
N SER A 35 16.00 -1.68 -15.41
CA SER A 35 16.94 -2.70 -14.90
C SER A 35 16.83 -2.96 -13.39
N GLU A 36 16.05 -2.17 -12.66
CA GLU A 36 15.87 -2.40 -11.22
C GLU A 36 14.84 -3.52 -11.00
N PRO A 37 15.21 -4.64 -10.36
CA PRO A 37 14.28 -5.72 -10.10
C PRO A 37 13.24 -5.27 -9.06
N ALA A 38 11.96 -5.47 -9.37
CA ALA A 38 10.85 -5.09 -8.49
C ALA A 38 10.93 -5.74 -7.09
N GLU A 39 11.60 -6.89 -6.97
CA GLU A 39 11.83 -7.58 -5.70
C GLU A 39 12.80 -6.84 -4.76
N SER A 40 13.67 -5.98 -5.31
CA SER A 40 14.56 -5.14 -4.51
C SER A 40 13.91 -3.83 -4.07
N LEU A 41 12.72 -3.53 -4.60
CA LEU A 41 11.96 -2.32 -4.27
C LEU A 41 11.12 -2.54 -3.03
N PHE A 42 10.85 -1.45 -2.31
CA PHE A 42 10.01 -1.51 -1.13
C PHE A 42 8.58 -1.91 -1.52
N ARG A 43 8.04 -2.95 -0.85
CA ARG A 43 6.67 -3.39 -0.99
C ARG A 43 6.06 -3.63 0.37
N TYR A 44 4.88 -3.07 0.57
CA TYR A 44 4.12 -3.18 1.80
C TYR A 44 2.67 -3.52 1.47
N SER A 45 2.12 -4.54 2.12
CA SER A 45 0.70 -4.88 2.01
C SER A 45 0.10 -5.11 3.38
N GLN A 46 -1.10 -4.58 3.59
CA GLN A 46 -1.83 -4.78 4.84
C GLN A 46 -3.31 -5.03 4.56
N TYR A 47 -3.85 -6.08 5.19
CA TYR A 47 -5.27 -6.39 5.15
C TYR A 47 -6.04 -5.61 6.22
N CYS A 48 -7.20 -5.08 5.83
CA CYS A 48 -8.13 -4.42 6.74
C CYS A 48 -9.53 -5.03 6.62
N PRO A 49 -10.21 -5.32 7.75
CA PRO A 49 -11.63 -5.63 7.71
C PRO A 49 -12.45 -4.39 7.34
N SER A 50 -13.52 -4.57 6.53
CA SER A 50 -14.46 -3.48 6.18
C SER A 50 -15.08 -2.74 7.37
N SER A 51 -14.99 -3.29 8.59
CA SER A 51 -15.55 -2.64 9.78
C SER A 51 -14.68 -1.51 10.32
N THR A 52 -13.36 -1.54 10.03
CA THR A 52 -12.37 -0.56 10.52
C THR A 52 -11.74 0.23 9.37
N VAL A 53 -12.04 -0.16 8.14
CA VAL A 53 -11.52 0.51 6.94
C VAL A 53 -12.05 1.95 6.87
N ASN A 54 -11.16 2.91 7.03
CA ASN A 54 -11.47 4.34 6.92
C ASN A 54 -10.18 5.11 6.62
N SER A 55 -10.29 6.42 6.37
CA SER A 55 -9.16 7.28 6.07
C SER A 55 -8.11 7.34 7.20
N LEU A 56 -8.54 7.15 8.46
CA LEU A 56 -7.66 7.14 9.63
C LEU A 56 -6.81 5.85 9.67
N TRP A 57 -7.42 4.71 9.37
CA TRP A 57 -6.72 3.43 9.22
C TRP A 57 -5.75 3.49 8.05
N LEU A 58 -6.16 4.03 6.90
CA LEU A 58 -5.28 4.20 5.73
C LEU A 58 -4.07 5.08 6.08
N ALA A 59 -4.28 6.20 6.77
CA ALA A 59 -3.20 7.06 7.24
C ALA A 59 -2.26 6.33 8.22
N GLY A 60 -2.79 5.45 9.07
CA GLY A 60 -2.01 4.59 9.95
C GLY A 60 -1.14 3.58 9.19
N ALA A 61 -1.73 2.89 8.21
CA ALA A 61 -1.02 1.92 7.37
C ALA A 61 0.10 2.59 6.55
N ILE A 62 -0.12 3.81 6.04
CA ILE A 62 0.92 4.58 5.35
C ILE A 62 2.05 4.93 6.32
N LYS A 63 1.74 5.37 7.55
CA LYS A 63 2.77 5.68 8.56
C LYS A 63 3.60 4.45 8.92
N ASP A 64 2.95 3.30 9.07
CA ASP A 64 3.61 2.03 9.35
C ASP A 64 4.54 1.63 8.21
N ALA A 65 4.08 1.76 6.96
CA ALA A 65 4.91 1.54 5.78
C ALA A 65 6.13 2.48 5.73
N ILE A 66 5.95 3.78 6.04
CA ILE A 66 7.06 4.75 6.15
C ILE A 66 8.04 4.36 7.26
N ALA A 67 7.56 3.81 8.37
CA ALA A 67 8.42 3.41 9.50
C ALA A 67 9.26 2.17 9.18
N ILE A 68 8.75 1.25 8.37
CA ILE A 68 9.45 0.03 7.96
C ILE A 68 10.37 0.30 6.75
N ALA A 69 10.02 1.29 5.93
CA ALA A 69 10.79 1.60 4.74
C ALA A 69 12.18 2.16 5.08
N PRO A 70 13.23 1.71 4.40
CA PRO A 70 14.58 2.25 4.59
C PRO A 70 14.72 3.69 4.09
N LYS A 71 13.84 4.13 3.17
CA LYS A 71 13.83 5.47 2.60
C LYS A 71 12.40 6.01 2.57
N PRO A 72 12.16 7.22 3.10
CA PRO A 72 10.86 7.85 2.99
C PRO A 72 10.59 8.26 1.53
N PRO A 73 9.34 8.14 1.05
CA PRO A 73 8.96 8.58 -0.29
C PRO A 73 8.99 10.09 -0.39
N GLN A 74 9.32 10.59 -1.58
CA GLN A 74 9.21 12.00 -1.93
C GLN A 74 7.87 12.31 -2.61
N LYS A 75 7.23 11.30 -3.20
CA LYS A 75 5.96 11.46 -3.91
C LYS A 75 5.11 10.21 -3.74
N PHE A 76 3.81 10.45 -3.52
CA PHE A 76 2.79 9.41 -3.56
C PHE A 76 2.02 9.53 -4.88
N ALA A 77 1.96 8.45 -5.64
CA ALA A 77 1.05 8.28 -6.75
C ALA A 77 -0.12 7.42 -6.24
N PHE A 78 -1.35 7.91 -6.42
CA PHE A 78 -2.54 7.18 -6.04
C PHE A 78 -3.13 6.55 -7.29
N SER A 79 -3.10 5.23 -7.35
CA SER A 79 -3.72 4.45 -8.42
C SER A 79 -5.02 3.88 -7.86
N ALA A 80 -6.15 4.48 -8.25
CA ALA A 80 -7.47 3.92 -8.01
C ALA A 80 -7.89 3.18 -9.28
N ALA A 81 -7.86 1.85 -9.22
CA ALA A 81 -8.43 0.98 -10.26
C ALA A 81 -9.93 0.77 -10.05
#